data_AF-A0A6A3A8A5-F1
#
_entry.id   AF-A0A6A3A8A5-F1
#
_cell.length_a   1.000
_cell.length_b   1.000
_cell.length_c   1.000
_cell.angle_alpha   90.00
_cell.angle_beta   90.00
_cell.angle_gamma   90.00
#
_symmetry.space_group_name_H-M   'P 1'
#
loop_
_entity.id
_entity.type
_entity.pdbx_description
1 polymer ?
#
loop_
_entity_poly.entity_id
_entity_poly.type
_entity_poly.pdbx_seq_one_letter_code
_entity_poly.pdbx_strand_id
1 'polypeptide(L)'
;MYSALPYALAQVFCEIPYIFVQTTYYTLIVYAKAMVSFQWTAAKFFWFFFINFFSFLYFTFYGMMTVSITPNHQVAAIFAAAFYSLSNLFSDFFIPRPRIPKWWVWYYWICPVAWTVYGLIVSQYGDIEDTIKAPGISPDPTIKWYIKDQYGYDSDFMGPVAAILVGFAVFFAFMFAYCIKTLNFQTR
;
A
#
# COMPACT_ATOMS: atom_id res chain seq x y z
N MET A 1 -7.38 24.47 26.32
CA MET A 1 -7.53 23.74 25.04
C MET A 1 -6.25 22.95 24.83
N TYR A 2 -6.33 21.64 24.58
CA TYR A 2 -5.13 20.81 24.40
C TYR A 2 -4.30 21.32 23.21
N SER A 3 -2.98 21.23 23.32
CA SER A 3 -2.10 21.52 22.19
C SER A 3 -2.42 20.56 21.03
N ALA A 4 -2.34 21.06 19.81
CA ALA A 4 -2.72 20.33 18.60
C ALA A 4 -1.86 19.05 18.38
N LEU A 5 -0.62 19.05 18.89
CA LEU A 5 0.29 17.91 18.81
C LEU A 5 -0.14 16.71 19.67
N PRO A 6 -0.44 16.86 20.97
CA PRO A 6 -1.04 15.79 21.78
C PRO A 6 -2.30 15.18 21.17
N TYR A 7 -3.15 16.00 20.55
CA TYR A 7 -4.37 15.53 19.89
C TYR A 7 -4.06 14.66 18.66
N ALA A 8 -3.18 15.13 17.76
CA ALA A 8 -2.77 14.38 16.58
C ALA A 8 -2.12 13.03 16.96
N LEU A 9 -1.24 13.03 17.96
CA LEU A 9 -0.59 11.81 18.43
C LEU A 9 -1.60 10.84 19.05
N ALA A 10 -2.49 11.31 19.92
CA ALA A 10 -3.53 10.47 20.52
C ALA A 10 -4.42 9.82 19.45
N GLN A 11 -4.82 10.58 18.42
CA GLN A 11 -5.61 10.04 17.32
C GLN A 11 -4.85 8.95 16.55
N VAL A 12 -3.58 9.19 16.19
CA VAL A 12 -2.74 8.18 15.54
C VAL A 12 -2.63 6.91 16.38
N PHE A 13 -2.44 7.02 17.69
CA PHE A 13 -2.37 5.87 18.59
C PHE A 13 -3.70 5.11 18.71
N CYS A 14 -4.84 5.79 18.67
CA CYS A 14 -6.16 5.17 18.70
C CYS A 14 -6.49 4.39 17.41
N GLU A 15 -5.98 4.84 16.26
CA GLU A 15 -6.24 4.19 14.97
C GLU A 15 -5.47 2.86 14.82
N ILE A 16 -4.27 2.74 15.40
CA ILE A 16 -3.45 1.50 15.32
C ILE A 16 -4.22 0.22 15.73
N PRO A 17 -4.84 0.13 16.93
CA PRO A 17 -5.58 -1.06 17.32
C PRO A 17 -6.82 -1.31 16.45
N TYR A 18 -7.47 -0.25 15.98
CA TYR A 18 -8.64 -0.37 15.09
C TYR A 18 -8.25 -1.01 13.76
N ILE A 19 -7.18 -0.51 13.15
CA ILE A 19 -6.61 -1.03 11.90
C ILE A 19 -6.07 -2.44 12.09
N PHE A 20 -5.51 -2.76 13.26
CA PHE A 20 -5.04 -4.11 13.56
C PHE A 20 -6.18 -5.14 13.55
N VAL A 21 -7.30 -4.82 14.22
CA VAL A 21 -8.50 -5.68 14.22
C VAL A 21 -9.09 -5.80 12.82
N GLN A 22 -9.20 -4.68 12.09
CA GLN A 22 -9.69 -4.66 10.72
C GLN A 22 -8.82 -5.51 9.78
N THR A 23 -7.50 -5.38 9.88
CA THR A 23 -6.56 -6.18 9.08
C THR A 23 -6.66 -7.65 9.43
N THR A 24 -6.76 -7.99 10.72
CA THR A 24 -6.93 -9.38 11.17
C THR A 24 -8.20 -9.99 10.59
N TYR A 25 -9.32 -9.28 10.65
CA TYR A 25 -10.58 -9.73 10.05
C TYR A 25 -10.46 -9.90 8.52
N TYR A 26 -9.87 -8.93 7.82
CA TYR A 26 -9.67 -8.98 6.38
C TYR A 26 -8.80 -10.18 5.96
N THR A 27 -7.63 -10.34 6.59
CA THR A 27 -6.70 -11.43 6.31
C THR A 27 -7.30 -12.79 6.63
N LEU A 28 -8.01 -12.94 7.74
CA LEU A 28 -8.73 -14.17 8.09
C LEU A 28 -9.80 -14.52 7.06
N ILE A 29 -10.57 -13.56 6.54
CA ILE A 29 -11.54 -13.86 5.48
C ILE A 29 -10.85 -14.29 4.19
N VAL A 30 -9.85 -13.52 3.76
CA VAL A 30 -9.19 -13.76 2.46
C VAL A 30 -8.41 -15.08 2.47
N TYR A 31 -7.74 -15.43 3.58
CA TYR A 31 -7.01 -16.69 3.73
C TYR A 31 -7.89 -17.88 4.14
N ALA A 32 -8.84 -17.71 5.07
CA ALA A 32 -9.62 -18.83 5.63
C ALA A 32 -10.93 -19.11 4.91
N LYS A 33 -11.55 -18.15 4.21
CA LYS A 33 -12.82 -18.31 3.49
C LYS A 33 -12.62 -18.22 1.96
N ALA A 34 -12.11 -19.30 1.37
CA ALA A 34 -12.51 -19.80 0.03
C ALA A 34 -12.29 -18.96 -1.26
N MET A 35 -11.60 -17.81 -1.30
CA MET A 35 -11.42 -17.06 -2.58
C MET A 35 -10.04 -17.17 -3.25
N VAL A 36 -8.98 -17.50 -2.51
CA VAL A 36 -7.67 -17.74 -3.14
C VAL A 36 -7.05 -18.96 -2.51
N SER A 37 -6.85 -20.01 -3.32
CA SER A 37 -6.27 -21.28 -2.89
C SER A 37 -4.75 -21.15 -2.65
N PHE A 38 -4.35 -20.19 -1.82
CA PHE A 38 -2.95 -19.96 -1.48
C PHE A 38 -2.39 -21.09 -0.61
N GLN A 39 -1.11 -21.38 -0.79
CA GLN A 39 -0.39 -22.36 0.02
C GLN A 39 -0.46 -21.96 1.51
N TRP A 40 -0.90 -22.88 2.36
CA TRP A 40 -0.98 -22.69 3.81
C TRP A 40 0.41 -22.74 4.44
N THR A 41 1.21 -21.70 4.21
CA THR A 41 2.51 -21.52 4.86
C THR A 41 2.44 -20.32 5.79
N ALA A 42 2.74 -20.52 7.07
CA ALA A 42 2.68 -19.46 8.09
C ALA A 42 3.53 -18.24 7.72
N ALA A 43 4.69 -18.44 7.10
CA ALA A 43 5.56 -17.36 6.63
C ALA A 43 4.85 -16.44 5.61
N LYS A 44 4.17 -17.02 4.61
CA LYS A 44 3.43 -16.24 3.59
C LYS A 44 2.24 -15.50 4.19
N PHE A 45 1.56 -16.13 5.15
CA PHE A 45 0.47 -15.49 5.89
C PHE A 45 0.95 -14.28 6.69
N PHE A 46 2.05 -14.39 7.44
CA PHE A 46 2.60 -13.26 8.21
C PHE A 46 3.07 -12.12 7.32
N TRP A 47 3.72 -12.42 6.18
CA TRP A 47 4.11 -11.42 5.21
C TRP A 47 2.90 -10.71 4.57
N PHE A 48 1.86 -11.47 4.20
CA PHE A 48 0.61 -10.90 3.70
C PHE A 48 -0.07 -10.02 4.74
N PHE A 49 -0.15 -10.48 5.99
CA PHE A 49 -0.69 -9.71 7.10
C PHE A 49 0.07 -8.41 7.30
N PHE A 50 1.41 -8.47 7.32
CA PHE A 50 2.27 -7.31 7.45
C PHE A 50 2.01 -6.28 6.35
N ILE A 51 2.05 -6.69 5.07
CA ILE A 51 1.84 -5.79 3.94
C ILE A 51 0.46 -5.15 4.00
N ASN A 52 -0.60 -5.92 4.28
CA ASN A 52 -1.96 -5.38 4.40
C ASN A 52 -2.12 -4.43 5.59
N PHE A 53 -1.52 -4.75 6.74
CA PHE A 53 -1.57 -3.90 7.93
C PHE A 53 -0.96 -2.53 7.66
N PHE A 54 0.27 -2.50 7.12
CA PHE A 54 0.92 -1.25 6.76
C PHE A 54 0.17 -0.52 5.63
N SER A 55 -0.50 -1.26 4.75
CA SER A 55 -1.28 -0.67 3.67
C SER A 55 -2.49 0.12 4.17
N PHE A 56 -3.27 -0.49 5.05
CA PHE A 56 -4.41 0.20 5.67
C PHE A 56 -3.94 1.35 6.55
N LEU A 57 -2.82 1.20 7.25
CA LEU A 57 -2.26 2.23 8.12
C LEU A 57 -1.84 3.49 7.34
N TYR A 58 -1.12 3.36 6.22
CA TYR A 58 -0.77 4.55 5.43
C TYR A 58 -1.98 5.22 4.79
N PHE A 59 -2.99 4.45 4.33
CA PHE A 59 -4.18 5.02 3.72
C PHE A 59 -5.04 5.79 4.73
N THR A 60 -5.16 5.26 5.96
CA THR A 60 -5.85 5.98 7.05
C THR A 60 -5.12 7.28 7.38
N PHE A 61 -3.78 7.25 7.46
CA PHE A 61 -2.99 8.46 7.75
C PHE A 61 -3.05 9.48 6.61
N TYR A 62 -3.05 9.02 5.36
CA TYR A 62 -3.25 9.88 4.20
C TYR A 62 -4.64 10.54 4.21
N GLY A 63 -5.69 9.79 4.57
CA GLY A 63 -7.04 10.33 4.72
C GLY A 63 -7.11 11.41 5.81
N MET A 64 -6.54 11.13 6.98
CA MET A 64 -6.48 12.10 8.09
C MET A 64 -5.70 13.37 7.72
N MET A 65 -4.57 13.23 7.01
CA MET A 65 -3.81 14.37 6.48
C MET A 65 -4.61 15.21 5.49
N THR A 66 -5.35 14.56 4.59
CA THR A 66 -6.14 15.27 3.58
C THR A 66 -7.24 16.08 4.25
N VAL A 67 -7.90 15.53 5.27
CA VAL A 67 -8.92 16.23 6.06
C VAL A 67 -8.33 17.38 6.87
N SER A 68 -7.11 17.25 7.42
CA SER A 68 -6.49 18.31 8.22
C SER A 68 -5.98 19.50 7.39
N ILE A 69 -5.63 19.29 6.12
CA ILE A 69 -5.17 20.37 5.23
C ILE A 69 -6.35 21.16 4.65
N THR A 70 -7.51 20.54 4.47
CA THR A 70 -8.65 21.17 3.81
C THR A 70 -9.66 21.79 4.79
N PRO A 71 -10.24 22.96 4.48
CA PRO A 71 -11.24 23.61 5.34
C PRO A 71 -12.64 22.98 5.25
N ASN A 72 -12.90 22.11 4.25
CA ASN A 72 -14.20 21.48 4.04
C ASN A 72 -14.03 20.00 3.65
N HIS A 73 -14.80 19.12 4.27
CA HIS A 73 -14.83 17.68 4.01
C HIS A 73 -15.11 17.32 2.55
N GLN A 74 -15.91 18.12 1.82
CA GLN A 74 -16.16 17.88 0.39
C GLN A 74 -14.89 18.06 -0.44
N VAL A 75 -14.08 19.09 -0.14
CA VAL A 75 -12.82 19.35 -0.82
C VAL A 75 -11.81 18.24 -0.48
N ALA A 76 -11.77 17.80 0.78
CA ALA A 76 -10.96 16.65 1.21
C ALA A 76 -11.26 15.39 0.38
N ALA A 77 -12.54 15.08 0.19
CA ALA A 77 -12.98 13.91 -0.55
C ALA A 77 -12.56 13.96 -2.02
N ILE A 78 -12.65 15.14 -2.67
CA ILE A 78 -12.21 15.32 -4.05
C ILE A 78 -10.70 15.13 -4.19
N PHE A 79 -9.90 15.71 -3.29
CA PHE A 79 -8.44 15.53 -3.29
C PHE A 79 -8.04 14.09 -3.06
N ALA A 80 -8.66 13.43 -2.08
CA ALA A 80 -8.42 12.02 -1.80
C ALA A 80 -8.76 11.17 -3.02
N ALA A 81 -9.94 11.35 -3.63
CA ALA A 81 -10.38 10.61 -4.80
C ALA A 81 -9.43 10.78 -6.00
N ALA A 82 -8.96 12.00 -6.26
CA ALA A 82 -7.98 12.27 -7.31
C ALA A 82 -6.65 11.54 -7.06
N PHE A 83 -6.16 11.56 -5.81
CA PHE A 83 -4.94 10.85 -5.43
C PHE A 83 -5.09 9.33 -5.50
N TYR A 84 -6.23 8.78 -5.06
CA TYR A 84 -6.54 7.36 -5.21
C TYR A 84 -6.57 6.96 -6.68
N SER A 85 -7.19 7.78 -7.55
CA SER A 85 -7.27 7.51 -8.98
C SER A 85 -5.89 7.49 -9.65
N LEU A 86 -5.03 8.47 -9.34
CA LEU A 86 -3.65 8.50 -9.79
C LEU A 86 -2.86 7.29 -9.26
N SER A 87 -2.96 7.02 -7.97
CA SER A 87 -2.25 5.90 -7.35
C SER A 87 -2.66 4.55 -7.94
N ASN A 88 -3.93 4.40 -8.33
CA ASN A 88 -4.44 3.19 -8.97
C ASN A 88 -3.90 3.03 -10.41
N LEU A 89 -3.83 4.12 -11.17
CA LEU A 89 -3.30 4.13 -12.54
C LEU A 89 -1.82 3.69 -12.58
N PHE A 90 -1.04 4.12 -11.59
CA PHE A 90 0.40 3.83 -11.51
C PHE A 90 0.74 2.61 -10.62
N SER A 91 -0.26 1.86 -10.16
CA SER A 91 -0.10 0.69 -9.29
C SER A 91 0.48 -0.56 -9.97
N ASP A 92 1.18 -0.41 -11.11
CA ASP A 92 1.73 -1.48 -11.95
C ASP A 92 0.69 -2.44 -12.57
N PHE A 93 -0.55 -2.46 -12.07
CA PHE A 93 -1.61 -3.36 -12.54
C PHE A 93 -2.14 -3.00 -13.93
N PHE A 94 -2.36 -1.71 -14.21
CA PHE A 94 -2.84 -1.24 -15.52
C PHE A 94 -1.72 -0.95 -16.52
N ILE A 95 -0.56 -0.50 -16.03
CA ILE A 95 0.60 -0.19 -16.85
C ILE A 95 1.80 -0.89 -16.22
N PRO A 96 2.31 -1.97 -16.85
CA PRO A 96 3.45 -2.69 -16.30
C PRO A 96 4.70 -1.80 -16.34
N ARG A 97 5.48 -1.84 -15.26
CA ARG A 97 6.70 -1.06 -14.99
C ARG A 97 7.64 -0.91 -16.19
N PRO A 98 7.92 -1.96 -16.99
CA PRO A 98 8.83 -1.87 -18.13
C PRO A 98 8.32 -1.00 -19.28
N ARG A 99 7.00 -0.76 -19.34
CA ARG A 99 6.36 0.06 -20.39
C ARG A 99 6.16 1.52 -19.97
N ILE A 100 6.50 1.89 -18.73
CA ILE A 100 6.40 3.27 -18.26
C ILE A 100 7.55 4.07 -18.89
N PRO A 101 7.28 5.22 -19.54
CA PRO A 101 8.33 6.07 -20.09
C PRO A 101 9.29 6.51 -18.98
N LYS A 102 10.60 6.52 -19.26
CA LYS A 102 11.68 6.78 -18.27
C LYS A 102 11.44 8.04 -17.42
N TRP A 103 10.78 9.05 -17.98
CA TRP A 103 10.47 10.30 -17.30
C TRP A 103 9.30 10.22 -16.31
N TRP A 104 8.46 9.18 -16.33
CA TRP A 104 7.36 8.95 -15.35
C TRP A 104 7.69 7.88 -14.31
N VAL A 105 8.85 7.22 -14.43
CA VAL A 105 9.28 6.18 -13.50
C VAL A 105 9.38 6.72 -12.07
N TRP A 106 9.80 7.98 -11.86
CA TRP A 106 9.89 8.55 -10.51
C TRP A 106 8.56 8.55 -9.76
N TYR A 107 7.43 8.72 -10.46
CA TYR A 107 6.11 8.72 -9.85
C TYR A 107 5.75 7.33 -9.31
N TYR A 108 6.17 6.27 -10.01
CA TYR A 108 6.05 4.91 -9.53
C TYR A 108 6.77 4.73 -8.18
N TRP A 109 8.00 5.23 -8.04
CA TRP A 109 8.79 5.05 -6.80
C TRP A 109 8.17 5.79 -5.61
N ILE A 110 7.46 6.90 -5.86
CA ILE A 110 6.78 7.68 -4.81
C ILE A 110 5.41 7.09 -4.46
N CYS A 111 4.79 6.32 -5.35
CA CYS A 111 3.46 5.77 -5.12
C CYS A 111 3.51 4.59 -4.13
N PRO A 112 2.90 4.70 -2.92
CA PRO A 112 2.91 3.62 -1.94
C PRO A 112 2.15 2.38 -2.44
N VAL A 113 1.13 2.57 -3.30
CA VAL A 113 0.28 1.49 -3.82
C VAL A 113 1.08 0.55 -4.74
N ALA A 114 1.98 1.10 -5.55
CA ALA A 114 2.88 0.30 -6.38
C ALA A 114 3.74 -0.67 -5.54
N TRP A 115 4.26 -0.21 -4.40
CA TRP A 115 5.01 -1.02 -3.45
C TRP A 115 4.17 -2.08 -2.75
N THR A 116 2.90 -1.77 -2.44
CA THR A 116 1.99 -2.78 -1.87
C THR A 116 1.71 -3.91 -2.85
N VAL A 117 1.46 -3.58 -4.13
CA VAL A 117 1.20 -4.59 -5.17
C VAL A 117 2.45 -5.41 -5.45
N TYR A 118 3.62 -4.76 -5.54
CA TYR A 118 4.92 -5.43 -5.61
C TYR A 118 5.07 -6.44 -4.46
N GLY A 119 4.89 -5.98 -3.22
CA GLY A 119 5.05 -6.80 -2.02
C GLY A 119 4.08 -7.98 -1.99
N LEU A 120 2.82 -7.76 -2.33
CA LEU A 120 1.80 -8.82 -2.37
C LEU A 120 2.13 -9.87 -3.43
N ILE A 121 2.48 -9.45 -4.66
CA ILE A 121 2.80 -10.35 -5.76
C ILE A 121 4.05 -11.18 -5.42
N VAL A 122 5.11 -10.55 -4.93
CA VAL A 122 6.35 -11.23 -4.54
C VAL A 122 6.10 -12.18 -3.35
N SER A 123 5.35 -11.76 -2.33
CA SER A 123 5.07 -12.59 -1.14
C SER A 123 4.32 -13.89 -1.46
N GLN A 124 3.43 -13.85 -2.45
CA GLN A 124 2.55 -14.97 -2.77
C GLN A 124 3.14 -15.84 -3.89
N TYR A 125 3.62 -15.21 -4.96
CA TYR A 125 4.02 -15.86 -6.20
C TYR A 125 5.53 -15.94 -6.41
N GLY A 126 6.35 -15.33 -5.56
CA GLY A 126 7.81 -15.33 -5.70
C GLY A 126 8.48 -16.72 -5.65
N ASP A 127 7.82 -17.68 -4.99
CA ASP A 127 8.28 -19.07 -4.85
C ASP A 127 7.48 -20.06 -5.70
N ILE A 128 6.46 -19.60 -6.42
CA ILE A 128 5.60 -20.49 -7.21
C ILE A 128 6.25 -20.68 -8.58
N GLU A 129 6.80 -21.87 -8.79
CA GLU A 129 7.38 -22.29 -10.07
C GLU A 129 6.34 -22.92 -11.02
N ASP A 130 5.04 -22.79 -10.71
CA ASP A 130 4.00 -23.28 -11.61
C ASP A 130 4.06 -22.53 -12.97
N THR A 131 3.90 -23.29 -14.04
CA THR A 131 3.86 -22.78 -15.41
C THR A 131 2.48 -22.21 -15.71
N ILE A 132 2.43 -20.98 -16.24
CA ILE A 132 1.17 -20.35 -16.67
C ILE A 132 1.10 -20.28 -18.19
N LYS A 133 -0.10 -20.54 -18.73
CA LYS A 133 -0.38 -20.32 -20.15
C LYS A 133 -0.66 -18.84 -20.38
N ALA A 134 0.36 -18.10 -20.82
CA ALA A 134 0.21 -16.72 -21.26
C ALA A 134 -0.16 -16.69 -22.75
N PRO A 135 -1.22 -15.99 -23.17
CA PRO A 135 -1.58 -15.89 -24.58
C PRO A 135 -0.47 -15.18 -25.36
N GLY A 136 0.22 -15.90 -26.25
CA GLY A 136 1.24 -15.37 -27.15
C GLY A 136 2.70 -15.67 -26.80
N ILE A 137 2.99 -16.44 -25.74
CA ILE A 137 4.35 -16.84 -25.35
C ILE A 137 4.46 -18.37 -25.39
N SER A 138 5.43 -18.89 -26.15
CA SER A 138 5.75 -20.32 -26.21
C SER A 138 7.28 -20.48 -26.13
N PRO A 139 7.82 -21.30 -25.20
CA PRO A 139 7.16 -22.22 -24.27
C PRO A 139 6.47 -21.55 -23.06
N ASP A 140 5.59 -22.29 -22.37
CA ASP A 140 4.86 -21.84 -21.17
C ASP A 140 5.84 -21.34 -20.09
N PRO A 141 5.91 -20.03 -19.79
CA PRO A 141 6.86 -19.52 -18.82
C PRO A 141 6.45 -19.86 -17.39
N THR A 142 7.44 -20.10 -16.55
CA THR A 142 7.27 -20.17 -15.10
C THR A 142 6.71 -18.84 -14.58
N ILE A 143 5.81 -18.85 -13.59
CA ILE A 143 5.29 -17.63 -12.96
C ILE A 143 6.43 -16.69 -12.52
N LYS A 144 7.53 -17.26 -12.01
CA LYS A 144 8.76 -16.54 -11.66
C LYS A 144 9.41 -15.81 -12.85
N TRP A 145 9.45 -16.43 -14.03
CA TRP A 145 9.98 -15.80 -15.24
C TRP A 145 9.04 -14.71 -15.77
N TYR A 146 7.73 -14.94 -15.72
CA TYR A 146 6.72 -13.96 -16.13
C TYR A 146 6.71 -12.72 -15.23
N ILE A 147 6.81 -12.91 -13.91
CA ILE A 147 6.89 -11.83 -12.92
C ILE A 147 8.20 -11.03 -13.08
N LYS A 148 9.32 -11.70 -13.38
CA LYS A 148 10.62 -11.03 -13.56
C LYS A 148 10.73 -10.31 -14.90
N ASP A 149 10.21 -10.87 -15.98
CA ASP A 149 10.35 -10.31 -17.34
C ASP A 149 9.28 -9.26 -17.65
N GLN A 150 8.02 -9.50 -17.27
CA GLN A 150 6.91 -8.59 -17.58
C GLN A 150 6.71 -7.50 -16.53
N TYR A 151 7.00 -7.79 -15.26
CA TYR A 151 6.83 -6.83 -14.15
C TYR A 151 8.16 -6.34 -13.54
N GLY A 152 9.28 -7.04 -13.77
CA GLY A 152 10.58 -6.63 -13.22
C GLY A 152 10.70 -6.83 -11.71
N TYR A 153 9.90 -7.73 -11.13
CA TYR A 153 9.88 -7.96 -9.69
C TYR A 153 10.87 -9.07 -9.31
N ASP A 154 11.87 -8.73 -8.51
CA ASP A 154 12.81 -9.67 -7.91
C ASP A 154 12.38 -10.03 -6.47
N SER A 155 12.35 -11.32 -6.17
CA SER A 155 11.94 -11.85 -4.85
C SER A 155 12.88 -11.43 -3.70
N ASP A 156 14.14 -11.09 -4.00
CA ASP A 156 15.13 -10.65 -3.01
C ASP A 156 14.87 -9.23 -2.45
N PHE A 157 13.98 -8.45 -3.07
CA PHE A 157 13.70 -7.07 -2.64
C PHE A 157 12.55 -6.94 -1.62
N MET A 158 12.08 -8.05 -1.04
CA MET A 158 10.97 -8.04 -0.10
C MET A 158 11.25 -7.22 1.19
N GLY A 159 12.47 -7.29 1.71
CA GLY A 159 12.90 -6.51 2.88
C GLY A 159 12.88 -4.98 2.63
N PRO A 160 13.51 -4.49 1.55
CA PRO A 160 13.41 -3.09 1.14
C PRO A 160 11.98 -2.60 0.93
N VAL A 161 11.10 -3.40 0.31
CA VAL A 161 9.69 -3.05 0.10
C VAL A 161 8.97 -2.84 1.43
N ALA A 162 9.20 -3.75 2.40
CA ALA A 162 8.65 -3.60 3.75
C ALA A 162 9.17 -2.34 4.44
N ALA A 163 10.47 -2.05 4.36
CA ALA A 163 11.06 -0.85 4.94
C ALA A 163 10.48 0.44 4.31
N ILE A 164 10.25 0.45 2.99
CA ILE A 164 9.65 1.58 2.26
C ILE A 164 8.20 1.79 2.71
N LEU A 165 7.40 0.73 2.86
CA LEU A 165 6.01 0.83 3.35
C LEU A 165 5.94 1.39 4.77
N VAL A 166 6.83 0.94 5.67
CA VAL A 166 6.96 1.49 7.02
C VAL A 166 7.37 2.97 6.94
N GLY A 167 8.32 3.31 6.07
CA GLY A 167 8.76 4.67 5.83
C GLY A 167 7.63 5.59 5.39
N PHE A 168 6.77 5.15 4.47
CA PHE A 168 5.58 5.90 4.05
C PHE A 168 4.59 6.10 5.19
N ALA A 169 4.30 5.05 5.98
CA ALA A 169 3.44 5.16 7.14
C ALA A 169 3.95 6.22 8.15
N VAL A 170 5.24 6.19 8.49
CA VAL A 170 5.86 7.16 9.39
C VAL A 170 5.84 8.57 8.78
N PHE A 171 6.12 8.69 7.49
CA PHE A 171 6.08 9.96 6.77
C PHE A 171 4.68 10.60 6.79
N PHE A 172 3.64 9.83 6.49
CA PHE A 172 2.26 10.34 6.54
C PHE A 172 1.83 10.69 7.96
N ALA A 173 2.22 9.91 8.97
CA ALA A 173 1.97 10.26 10.38
C ALA A 173 2.64 11.58 10.77
N PHE A 174 3.89 11.79 10.35
CA PHE A 174 4.63 13.02 10.61
C PHE A 174 4.02 14.22 9.89
N MET A 175 3.64 14.06 8.61
CA MET A 175 2.97 15.11 7.84
C MET A 175 1.61 15.47 8.45
N PHE A 176 0.84 14.50 8.94
CA PHE A 176 -0.42 14.76 9.64
C PHE A 176 -0.19 15.58 10.92
N ALA A 177 0.77 15.19 11.75
CA ALA A 177 1.13 15.93 12.96
C ALA A 177 1.62 17.36 12.66
N TYR A 178 2.38 17.52 11.58
CA TYR A 178 2.84 18.84 11.11
C TYR A 178 1.67 19.70 10.63
N CYS A 179 0.78 19.14 9.79
CA CYS A 179 -0.37 19.86 9.25
C CYS A 179 -1.32 20.34 10.36
N ILE A 180 -1.60 19.51 11.37
CA ILE A 180 -2.42 19.90 12.52
C ILE A 180 -1.75 21.02 13.34
N LYS A 181 -0.42 21.03 13.45
CA LYS A 181 0.32 22.09 14.14
C LYS A 181 0.27 23.42 13.39
N THR A 182 0.43 23.40 12.07
CA THR A 182 0.53 24.63 11.25
C THR A 182 -0.81 25.18 10.81
N LEU A 183 -1.78 24.30 10.53
CA LEU A 183 -3.10 24.62 10.00
C LEU A 183 -4.16 24.43 11.09
N ASN A 184 -4.09 25.25 12.14
CA ASN A 184 -5.07 25.19 13.22
C ASN A 184 -6.38 25.90 12.83
N PHE A 185 -7.15 25.28 11.94
CA PHE A 185 -8.43 25.81 11.44
C PHE A 185 -9.56 25.82 12.48
N GLN A 186 -9.37 25.19 13.65
CA GLN A 186 -10.38 25.20 14.73
C GLN A 186 -10.41 26.51 15.54
N THR A 187 -9.53 27.47 15.26
CA THR A 187 -9.47 28.76 15.98
C THR A 187 -10.13 29.92 15.24
N ARG A 188 -10.98 29.65 14.25
CA ARG A 188 -11.66 30.70 13.47
C ARG A 188 -13.18 30.55 13.51
#